data_AF-A0A536X1N8-F1
#
_entry.id   AF-A0A536X1N8-F1
#
_cell.length_a   1.000
_cell.length_b   1.000
_cell.length_c   1.000
_cell.angle_alpha   90.00
_cell.angle_beta   90.00
_cell.angle_gamma   90.00
#
_symmetry.space_group_name_H-M   'P 1'
#
loop_
_entity.id
_entity.type
_entity.pdbx_description
1 polymer ?
#
loop_
_entity_poly.entity_id
_entity_poly.type
_entity_poly.pdbx_seq_one_letter_code
_entity_poly.pdbx_strand_id
1 'polypeptide(L)'
;MTSALRISVGQHSDKGRKAVNQDFHGVAQPSEPLLRTKGIAIALADGIGSSDVSQVASEFAVMGLLDDYYCTSEAWSVKRSVERVLAATNAWLHSRTQQSPYRDNLDRG
;
A
#
# COMPACT_ATOMS: atom_id res chain seq x y z
N MET A 1 -9.15 32.16 -8.91
CA MET A 1 -8.20 31.04 -9.07
C MET A 1 -8.31 30.16 -7.85
N THR A 2 -8.80 28.94 -7.99
CA THR A 2 -8.80 27.96 -6.89
C THR A 2 -7.37 27.43 -6.72
N SER A 3 -6.81 27.59 -5.53
CA SER A 3 -5.49 27.03 -5.21
C SER A 3 -5.56 25.51 -5.34
N ALA A 4 -4.72 24.93 -6.20
CA ALA A 4 -4.55 23.48 -6.27
C ALA A 4 -3.79 22.99 -5.04
N LEU A 5 -4.23 21.87 -4.45
CA LEU A 5 -3.54 21.24 -3.32
C LEU A 5 -2.10 20.89 -3.74
N ARG A 6 -1.13 21.41 -2.99
CA ARG A 6 0.29 21.08 -3.16
C ARG A 6 0.87 20.67 -1.82
N ILE A 7 1.72 19.66 -1.85
CA ILE A 7 2.47 19.20 -0.68
C ILE A 7 3.94 19.10 -1.04
N SER A 8 4.80 19.13 -0.02
CA SER A 8 6.20 18.71 -0.13
C SER A 8 6.34 17.40 0.62
N VAL A 9 7.01 16.42 0.01
CA VAL A 9 7.14 15.07 0.56
C VAL A 9 8.62 14.72 0.70
N GLY A 10 9.00 14.31 1.90
CA GLY A 10 10.28 13.67 2.18
C GLY A 10 10.02 12.28 2.75
N GLN A 11 10.77 11.29 2.29
CA GLN A 11 10.57 9.90 2.69
C GLN A 11 11.91 9.26 3.03
N HIS A 12 11.92 8.45 4.08
CA HIS A 12 13.09 7.73 4.55
C HIS A 12 12.63 6.50 5.33
N SER A 13 13.35 5.40 5.23
CA SER A 13 13.17 4.22 6.06
C SER A 13 14.51 3.52 6.26
N ASP A 14 14.69 2.95 7.43
CA ASP A 14 15.92 2.28 7.84
C ASP A 14 15.59 0.93 8.48
N LYS A 15 16.38 -0.09 8.16
CA LYS A 15 16.20 -1.45 8.68
C LYS A 15 16.57 -1.60 10.16
N GLY A 16 17.24 -0.60 10.73
CA GLY A 16 17.83 -0.62 12.05
C GLY A 16 18.80 -1.79 12.20
N ARG A 17 18.48 -2.66 13.17
CA ARG A 17 19.31 -3.82 13.53
C ARG A 17 19.04 -5.05 12.66
N LYS A 18 17.98 -5.04 11.85
CA LYS A 18 17.58 -6.18 11.02
C LYS A 18 18.43 -6.27 9.75
N ALA A 19 18.51 -7.46 9.16
CA ALA A 19 19.23 -7.68 7.91
C ALA A 19 18.52 -7.00 6.72
N VAL A 20 17.19 -7.07 6.71
CA VAL A 20 16.29 -6.54 5.67
C VAL A 20 15.34 -5.54 6.29
N ASN A 21 15.03 -4.47 5.55
CA ASN A 21 13.97 -3.54 5.92
C ASN A 21 12.62 -4.13 5.51
N GLN A 22 11.72 -4.32 6.46
CA GLN A 22 10.39 -4.89 6.23
C GLN A 22 9.32 -3.81 6.13
N ASP A 23 9.70 -2.55 6.32
CA ASP A 23 8.83 -1.40 6.19
C ASP A 23 8.85 -0.93 4.73
N PHE A 24 7.72 -0.43 4.26
CA PHE A 24 7.63 0.20 2.94
C PHE A 24 6.69 1.40 2.96
N HIS A 25 6.97 2.41 2.15
CA HIS A 25 6.15 3.61 2.06
C HIS A 25 6.08 4.12 0.63
N GLY A 26 5.02 4.88 0.33
CA GLY A 26 4.81 5.45 -0.98
C GLY A 26 3.88 6.66 -0.94
N VAL A 27 3.98 7.48 -1.97
CA VAL A 27 3.10 8.63 -2.20
C VAL A 27 2.65 8.64 -3.65
N ALA A 28 1.38 8.92 -3.87
CA ALA A 28 0.81 9.11 -5.20
C ALA A 28 0.04 10.44 -5.24
N GLN A 29 0.47 11.31 -6.15
CA GLN A 29 -0.15 12.60 -6.39
C GLN A 29 -0.80 12.58 -7.78
N PRO A 30 -2.12 12.44 -7.88
CA PRO A 30 -2.82 12.44 -9.16
C PRO A 30 -2.94 13.86 -9.71
N SER A 31 -3.25 13.97 -11.00
CA SER A 31 -3.73 15.21 -11.59
C SER A 31 -5.22 15.44 -11.27
N GLU A 32 -5.73 16.62 -11.61
CA GLU A 32 -7.18 16.85 -11.68
C GLU A 32 -7.81 15.89 -12.72
N PRO A 33 -9.08 15.46 -12.53
CA PRO A 33 -10.00 15.81 -11.44
C PRO A 33 -9.80 14.98 -10.15
N LEU A 34 -8.99 13.92 -10.22
CA LEU A 34 -8.79 12.98 -9.10
C LEU A 34 -8.14 13.64 -7.88
N LEU A 35 -7.27 14.63 -8.09
CA LEU A 35 -6.72 15.43 -7.01
C LEU A 35 -7.80 16.10 -6.15
N ARG A 36 -8.93 16.51 -6.75
CA ARG A 36 -10.03 17.16 -6.04
C ARG A 36 -11.00 16.18 -5.41
N THR A 37 -11.25 15.04 -6.05
CA THR A 37 -12.25 14.06 -5.59
C THR A 37 -11.67 13.02 -4.64
N LYS A 38 -10.41 12.63 -4.86
CA LYS A 38 -9.70 11.57 -4.12
C LYS A 38 -8.47 12.08 -3.36
N GLY A 39 -7.91 13.23 -3.74
CA GLY A 39 -6.78 13.82 -3.01
C GLY A 39 -5.46 13.11 -3.29
N ILE A 40 -4.47 13.38 -2.44
CA ILE A 40 -3.14 12.76 -2.49
C ILE A 40 -3.11 11.59 -1.52
N ALA A 41 -2.66 10.42 -1.99
CA ALA A 41 -2.57 9.22 -1.19
C ALA A 41 -1.13 9.02 -0.70
N ILE A 42 -0.98 8.74 0.59
CA ILE A 42 0.29 8.37 1.22
C ILE A 42 0.01 7.08 1.97
N ALA A 43 0.85 6.07 1.76
CA ALA A 43 0.72 4.76 2.37
C ALA A 43 2.04 4.34 3.02
N LEU A 44 1.92 3.66 4.16
CA LEU A 44 3.01 3.09 4.94
C LEU A 44 2.55 1.70 5.39
N ALA A 45 3.41 0.70 5.22
CA ALA A 45 3.21 -0.64 5.72
C ALA A 45 4.44 -1.08 6.53
N ASP A 46 4.18 -1.79 7.62
CA ASP A 46 5.18 -2.45 8.46
C ASP A 46 5.02 -3.95 8.26
N GLY A 47 6.09 -4.61 7.83
CA GLY A 47 6.08 -6.04 7.58
C GLY A 47 6.24 -6.81 8.88
N ILE A 48 5.58 -7.96 8.99
CA ILE A 48 5.72 -8.79 10.19
C ILE A 48 7.15 -9.31 10.32
N GLY A 49 7.75 -9.11 11.49
CA GLY A 49 9.14 -9.50 11.76
C GLY A 49 9.39 -11.01 11.79
N SER A 50 8.33 -11.82 11.88
CA SER A 50 8.39 -13.28 11.93
C SER A 50 8.60 -13.95 10.56
N SER A 51 8.38 -13.20 9.46
CA SER A 51 8.51 -13.69 8.09
C SER A 51 9.78 -13.15 7.44
N ASP A 52 10.59 -14.03 6.85
CA ASP A 52 11.82 -13.65 6.14
C ASP A 52 11.54 -12.91 4.82
N VAL A 53 10.27 -12.84 4.41
CA VAL A 53 9.83 -12.27 3.12
C VAL A 53 8.77 -11.18 3.26
N SER A 54 8.46 -10.72 4.48
CA SER A 54 7.40 -9.72 4.72
C SER A 54 7.63 -8.37 4.05
N GLN A 55 8.87 -8.03 3.69
CA GLN A 55 9.18 -6.85 2.86
C GLN A 55 8.40 -6.85 1.53
N VAL A 56 8.19 -8.03 0.94
CA VAL A 56 7.43 -8.18 -0.32
C VAL A 56 5.94 -7.90 -0.08
N ALA A 57 5.41 -8.31 1.08
CA ALA A 57 4.03 -8.04 1.44
C ALA A 57 3.80 -6.55 1.71
N SER A 58 4.71 -5.90 2.45
CA SER A 58 4.65 -4.45 2.71
C SER A 58 4.74 -3.62 1.43
N GLU A 59 5.69 -3.95 0.55
CA GLU A 59 5.83 -3.31 -0.76
C GLU A 59 4.55 -3.48 -1.59
N PHE A 60 4.05 -4.71 -1.72
CA PHE A 60 2.84 -4.99 -2.49
C PHE A 60 1.61 -4.30 -1.91
N ALA A 61 1.47 -4.23 -0.58
CA ALA A 61 0.36 -3.56 0.07
C ALA A 61 0.31 -2.07 -0.28
N VAL A 62 1.46 -1.39 -0.21
CA VAL A 62 1.59 0.03 -0.52
C VAL A 62 1.41 0.29 -2.01
N MET A 63 2.14 -0.43 -2.86
CA MET A 63 2.05 -0.23 -4.32
C MET A 63 0.65 -0.56 -4.84
N GLY A 64 0.09 -1.70 -4.45
CA GLY A 64 -1.25 -2.10 -4.85
C GLY A 64 -2.32 -1.10 -4.40
N LEU A 65 -2.21 -0.56 -3.19
CA LEU A 65 -3.11 0.50 -2.74
C LEU A 65 -2.99 1.75 -3.61
N LEU A 66 -1.78 2.24 -3.84
CA LEU A 66 -1.55 3.52 -4.54
C LEU A 66 -1.91 3.42 -6.03
N ASP A 67 -1.63 2.29 -6.68
CA ASP A 67 -1.92 2.06 -8.09
C ASP A 67 -3.43 1.88 -8.33
N ASP A 68 -4.11 1.06 -7.51
CA ASP A 68 -5.53 0.73 -7.74
C ASP A 68 -6.50 1.76 -7.19
N TYR A 69 -6.11 2.54 -6.16
CA TYR A 69 -6.99 3.52 -5.52
C TYR A 69 -7.57 4.53 -6.52
N TYR A 70 -6.74 5.03 -7.43
CA TYR A 70 -7.16 6.01 -8.44
C TYR A 70 -7.90 5.38 -9.63
N CYS A 71 -7.78 4.07 -9.84
CA CYS A 71 -8.55 3.31 -10.82
C CYS A 71 -9.99 3.00 -10.34
N THR A 72 -10.29 3.22 -9.05
CA THR A 72 -11.65 3.05 -8.53
C THR A 72 -12.61 4.13 -9.06
N SER A 73 -13.89 3.79 -9.15
CA SER A 73 -14.94 4.71 -9.61
C SER A 73 -14.89 6.07 -8.90
N GLU A 74 -15.02 7.15 -9.67
CA GLU A 74 -15.11 8.52 -9.15
C GLU A 74 -16.38 8.76 -8.35
N ALA A 75 -17.44 7.96 -8.58
CA ALA A 75 -18.68 8.03 -7.81
C ALA A 75 -18.54 7.44 -6.40
N TRP A 76 -17.44 6.74 -6.10
CA TRP A 76 -17.20 6.15 -4.79
C TRP A 76 -16.52 7.14 -3.86
N SER A 77 -16.96 7.14 -2.60
CA SER A 77 -16.26 7.86 -1.54
C SER A 77 -14.85 7.30 -1.36
N VAL A 78 -13.94 8.16 -0.86
CA VAL A 78 -12.56 7.78 -0.51
C VAL A 78 -12.54 6.50 0.34
N LYS A 79 -13.38 6.44 1.37
CA LYS A 79 -13.52 5.27 2.25
C LYS A 79 -13.82 4.00 1.45
N ARG A 80 -14.85 4.01 0.60
CA ARG A 80 -15.26 2.84 -0.18
C ARG A 80 -14.18 2.40 -1.17
N SER A 81 -13.52 3.36 -1.82
CA SER A 81 -12.40 3.09 -2.72
C SER A 81 -11.27 2.37 -2.00
N VAL A 82 -10.82 2.91 -0.86
CA VAL A 82 -9.73 2.31 -0.06
C VAL A 82 -10.11 0.94 0.46
N GLU A 83 -11.31 0.77 1.03
CA GLU A 83 -11.79 -0.53 1.54
C GLU A 83 -11.80 -1.60 0.46
N ARG A 84 -12.26 -1.25 -0.76
CA ARG A 84 -12.32 -2.22 -1.86
C ARG A 84 -10.94 -2.64 -2.34
N VAL A 85 -10.02 -1.68 -2.46
CA VAL A 85 -8.64 -1.95 -2.89
C VAL A 85 -7.93 -2.77 -1.84
N LEU A 86 -7.96 -2.37 -0.57
CA LEU A 86 -7.35 -3.13 0.53
C LEU A 86 -7.86 -4.57 0.62
N ALA A 87 -9.17 -4.78 0.43
CA ALA A 87 -9.73 -6.12 0.40
C ALA A 87 -9.18 -6.97 -0.76
N ALA A 88 -9.02 -6.38 -1.95
CA ALA A 88 -8.44 -7.06 -3.10
C ALA A 88 -6.95 -7.36 -2.91
N THR A 89 -6.18 -6.39 -2.43
CA THR A 89 -4.75 -6.53 -2.12
C THR A 89 -4.53 -7.64 -1.07
N ASN A 90 -5.33 -7.66 0.00
CA ASN A 90 -5.25 -8.69 1.02
C ASN A 90 -5.62 -10.08 0.49
N ALA A 91 -6.67 -10.19 -0.34
CA ALA A 91 -7.04 -11.45 -0.97
C ALA A 91 -5.92 -12.00 -1.88
N TRP A 92 -5.24 -11.12 -2.60
CA TRP A 92 -4.10 -11.51 -3.43
C TRP A 92 -2.90 -11.97 -2.61
N LEU A 93 -2.53 -11.22 -1.55
CA LEU A 93 -1.46 -11.61 -0.64
C LEU A 93 -1.75 -12.97 0.01
N HIS A 94 -2.97 -13.15 0.50
CA HIS A 94 -3.41 -14.43 1.07
C HIS A 94 -3.33 -15.58 0.06
N SER A 95 -3.74 -15.37 -1.19
CA SER A 95 -3.59 -16.36 -2.27
C SER A 95 -2.12 -16.72 -2.51
N ARG A 96 -1.22 -15.72 -2.50
CA ARG A 96 0.22 -15.93 -2.69
C ARG A 96 0.85 -16.72 -1.54
N THR A 97 0.48 -16.43 -0.30
CA THR A 97 0.91 -17.20 0.89
C THR A 97 0.41 -18.65 0.82
N GLN A 98 -0.83 -18.89 0.37
CA GLN A 98 -1.37 -20.25 0.20
C GLN A 98 -0.66 -21.07 -0.89
N GLN A 99 -0.13 -20.41 -1.93
CA GLN A 99 0.67 -21.03 -2.99
C GLN A 99 2.15 -21.18 -2.60
N SER A 100 2.56 -20.58 -1.49
CA SER A 100 3.94 -20.60 -1.00
C SER A 100 4.28 -21.91 -0.29
N PRO A 101 5.55 -22.37 -0.30
CA PRO A 101 6.01 -23.48 0.52
C PRO A 101 5.75 -23.30 2.02
N TYR A 102 5.47 -22.06 2.47
CA TYR A 102 5.19 -21.69 3.85
C TYR A 102 3.70 -21.68 4.22
N ARG A 103 2.82 -22.28 3.39
CA ARG A 103 1.34 -22.31 3.61
C ARG A 103 0.89 -22.78 5.01
N ASP A 104 1.68 -23.64 5.66
CA ASP A 104 1.39 -24.20 6.98
C ASP A 104 1.96 -23.33 8.13
N ASN A 105 2.61 -22.21 7.82
CA ASN A 105 3.20 -21.27 8.75
C ASN A 105 2.85 -19.83 8.36
N LEU A 106 1.66 -19.39 8.80
CA LEU A 106 1.10 -18.06 8.54
C LEU A 106 2.05 -16.91 8.92
N ASP A 107 2.94 -17.15 9.88
CA ASP A 107 3.91 -16.16 10.36
C ASP A 107 5.15 -16.03 9.45
N ARG A 108 5.33 -16.93 8.47
CA ARG A 108 6.46 -16.97 7.52
C ARG A 108 6.08 -16.72 6.05
N GLY A 109 4.78 -16.59 5.79
CA GLY A 109 4.22 -16.38 4.45
C GLY A 109 4.15 -14.93 4.01
#